data_AF-A0A7S6MC08-F1
#
_entry.id   AF-A0A7S6MC08-F1
#
_cell.length_a   1.000
_cell.length_b   1.000
_cell.length_c   1.000
_cell.angle_alpha   90.00
_cell.angle_beta   90.00
_cell.angle_gamma   90.00
#
_symmetry.space_group_name_H-M   'P 1'
#
loop_
_entity.id
_entity.type
_entity.pdbx_description
1 polymer ?
#
loop_
_entity_poly.entity_id
_entity_poly.type
_entity_poly.pdbx_seq_one_letter_code
_entity_poly.pdbx_strand_id
1 'polypeptide(L)'
;MAWLKAPMGAPAIPAAEILAFSYAALQPSKELLTKFLSEIDKLERQGTISARDHQLLRSSTLAQDELVRLTLGDDEALTSETVTETLRRVTGELKKEELSRLDAEATAHRTTQQELQAARDERARIQERLYWRCVHYAKLGAWVVSVAVVLLLVAGLVAGIGLRARSGWWSWILICGTGALLVGTILNLVFGATVAGLHGWMRNRLQVWLVRREAVAAGIELKGTA
;
A
#
# COMPACT_ATOMS: atom_id res chain seq x y z
N MET A 1 -54.23 -30.82 -6.31
CA MET A 1 -54.69 -30.12 -7.53
C MET A 1 -56.13 -29.56 -7.38
N ALA A 2 -56.45 -28.85 -6.28
CA ALA A 2 -57.80 -28.26 -6.08
C ALA A 2 -57.91 -26.80 -6.55
N TRP A 3 -56.78 -26.10 -6.64
CA TRP A 3 -56.70 -24.67 -6.97
C TRP A 3 -56.84 -24.35 -8.47
N LEU A 4 -56.50 -25.31 -9.34
CA LEU A 4 -56.56 -25.13 -10.80
C LEU A 4 -58.00 -25.01 -11.33
N LYS A 5 -59.01 -25.40 -10.53
CA LYS A 5 -60.43 -25.36 -10.92
C LYS A 5 -61.15 -24.04 -10.60
N ALA A 6 -60.57 -23.15 -9.77
CA ALA A 6 -61.22 -21.89 -9.39
C ALA A 6 -60.20 -20.83 -8.92
N PRO A 7 -59.51 -20.11 -9.82
CA PRO A 7 -58.47 -19.13 -9.47
C PRO A 7 -59.00 -17.90 -8.71
N MET A 8 -60.31 -17.64 -8.76
CA MET A 8 -60.96 -16.48 -8.11
C MET A 8 -61.43 -16.75 -6.67
N GLY A 9 -61.39 -18.01 -6.19
CA GLY A 9 -61.94 -18.40 -4.89
C GLY A 9 -60.94 -18.43 -3.74
N ALA A 10 -59.66 -18.17 -4.00
CA ALA A 10 -58.61 -18.32 -3.01
C ALA A 10 -57.61 -17.13 -3.08
N PRO A 11 -57.65 -16.20 -2.12
CA PRO A 11 -56.96 -14.91 -2.21
C PRO A 11 -55.45 -14.95 -1.95
N ALA A 12 -54.87 -16.10 -1.61
CA ALA A 12 -53.43 -16.26 -1.39
C ALA A 12 -52.93 -17.51 -2.12
N ILE A 13 -52.25 -17.30 -3.25
CA ILE A 13 -51.48 -18.35 -3.91
C ILE A 13 -50.42 -18.87 -2.91
N PRO A 14 -50.32 -20.19 -2.66
CA PRO A 14 -49.25 -20.73 -1.83
C PRO A 14 -47.92 -20.64 -2.58
N ALA A 15 -47.29 -19.46 -2.54
CA ALA A 15 -46.07 -19.14 -3.29
C ALA A 15 -44.93 -20.13 -2.98
N ALA A 16 -44.82 -20.58 -1.73
CA ALA A 16 -43.84 -21.58 -1.32
C ALA A 16 -44.09 -22.95 -1.98
N GLU A 17 -45.34 -23.38 -2.13
CA GLU A 17 -45.66 -24.64 -2.82
C GLU A 17 -45.35 -24.54 -4.30
N ILE A 18 -45.74 -23.45 -4.95
CA ILE A 18 -45.43 -23.24 -6.38
C ILE A 18 -43.92 -23.22 -6.59
N LEU A 19 -43.16 -22.48 -5.76
CA LEU A 19 -41.71 -22.43 -5.84
C LEU A 19 -41.08 -23.81 -5.61
N ALA A 20 -41.59 -24.58 -4.64
CA ALA A 20 -41.11 -25.93 -4.38
C ALA A 20 -41.39 -26.89 -5.56
N PHE A 21 -42.59 -26.82 -6.16
CA PHE A 21 -42.93 -27.61 -7.34
C PHE A 21 -42.12 -27.19 -8.56
N SER A 22 -41.93 -25.90 -8.79
CA SER A 22 -41.08 -25.37 -9.86
C SER A 22 -39.63 -25.81 -9.67
N TYR A 23 -39.12 -25.77 -8.44
CA TYR A 23 -37.77 -26.24 -8.13
C TYR A 23 -37.62 -27.75 -8.33
N ALA A 24 -38.58 -28.54 -7.86
CA ALA A 24 -38.59 -30.00 -8.05
C ALA A 24 -38.67 -30.38 -9.54
N ALA A 25 -39.38 -29.61 -10.37
CA ALA A 25 -39.46 -29.83 -11.81
C ALA A 25 -38.16 -29.48 -12.56
N LEU A 26 -37.31 -28.61 -11.99
CA LEU A 26 -35.99 -28.28 -12.54
C LEU A 26 -34.91 -29.30 -12.14
N GLN A 27 -35.17 -30.13 -11.13
CA GLN A 27 -34.23 -31.18 -10.74
C GLN A 27 -34.33 -32.39 -11.67
N PRO A 28 -33.21 -33.08 -11.92
CA PRO A 28 -33.23 -34.31 -12.70
C PRO A 28 -34.10 -35.38 -12.03
N SER A 29 -34.80 -36.17 -12.83
CA SER A 29 -35.52 -37.34 -12.33
C SER A 29 -34.53 -38.33 -11.68
N LYS A 30 -35.03 -39.17 -10.77
CA LYS A 30 -34.18 -40.21 -10.15
C LYS A 30 -33.65 -41.20 -11.18
N GLU A 31 -34.44 -41.47 -12.22
CA GLU A 31 -34.09 -42.37 -13.32
C GLU A 31 -32.96 -41.77 -14.16
N LEU A 32 -33.09 -40.50 -14.56
CA LEU A 32 -32.05 -39.73 -15.27
C LEU A 32 -30.74 -39.72 -14.50
N LEU A 33 -30.81 -39.41 -13.19
CA LEU A 33 -29.64 -39.32 -12.34
C LEU A 33 -28.96 -40.68 -12.17
N THR A 34 -29.73 -41.75 -11.99
CA THR A 34 -29.18 -43.10 -11.86
C THR A 34 -28.50 -43.54 -13.15
N LYS A 35 -29.12 -43.26 -14.31
CA LYS A 35 -28.52 -43.54 -15.62
C LYS A 35 -27.25 -42.73 -15.82
N PHE A 36 -27.25 -41.44 -15.47
CA PHE A 36 -26.09 -40.56 -15.52
C PHE A 36 -24.93 -41.07 -14.66
N LEU A 37 -25.19 -41.45 -13.41
CA LEU A 37 -24.18 -42.04 -12.53
C LEU A 37 -23.59 -43.33 -13.11
N SER A 38 -24.43 -44.16 -13.73
CA SER A 38 -23.95 -45.39 -14.38
C SER A 38 -23.08 -45.11 -15.62
N GLU A 39 -23.39 -44.05 -16.38
CA GLU A 39 -22.63 -43.66 -17.57
C GLU A 39 -21.28 -43.04 -17.21
N ILE A 40 -21.22 -42.16 -16.19
CA ILE A 40 -19.93 -41.61 -15.73
C ILE A 40 -19.02 -42.73 -15.18
N ASP A 41 -19.57 -43.72 -14.46
CA ASP A 41 -18.81 -44.86 -13.96
C ASP A 41 -18.23 -45.71 -15.11
N LYS A 42 -19.00 -45.87 -16.21
CA LYS A 42 -18.52 -46.56 -17.42
C LYS A 42 -17.38 -45.78 -18.08
N LEU A 43 -17.53 -44.48 -18.24
CA LEU A 43 -16.54 -43.62 -18.89
C LEU A 43 -15.23 -43.54 -18.10
N GLU A 44 -15.30 -43.55 -16.76
CA GLU A 44 -14.11 -43.61 -15.91
C GLU A 44 -13.39 -44.96 -16.08
N ARG A 45 -14.13 -46.08 -16.04
CA ARG A 45 -13.56 -47.43 -16.24
C ARG A 45 -12.94 -47.60 -17.63
N GLN A 46 -13.47 -46.91 -18.63
CA GLN A 46 -12.93 -46.88 -19.99
C GLN A 46 -11.72 -45.94 -20.15
N GLY A 47 -11.41 -45.13 -19.14
CA GLY A 47 -10.32 -44.15 -19.18
C GLY A 47 -10.63 -42.91 -20.03
N THR A 48 -11.89 -42.69 -20.41
CA THR A 48 -12.30 -41.52 -21.22
C THR A 48 -12.34 -40.25 -20.38
N ILE A 49 -12.68 -40.36 -19.10
CA ILE A 49 -12.67 -39.25 -18.13
C ILE A 49 -11.73 -39.58 -16.97
N SER A 50 -11.14 -38.55 -16.34
CA SER A 50 -10.27 -38.76 -15.18
C SER A 50 -11.08 -38.97 -13.90
N ALA A 51 -10.46 -39.56 -12.87
CA ALA A 51 -11.09 -39.72 -11.55
C ALA A 51 -11.51 -38.37 -10.92
N ARG A 52 -10.78 -37.29 -11.25
CA ARG A 52 -11.15 -35.93 -10.82
C ARG A 52 -12.43 -35.47 -11.51
N ASP A 53 -12.54 -35.69 -12.81
CA ASP A 53 -13.71 -35.30 -13.60
C ASP A 53 -14.94 -36.09 -13.19
N HIS A 54 -14.76 -37.38 -12.90
CA HIS A 54 -15.81 -38.23 -12.34
C HIS A 54 -16.36 -37.69 -11.02
N GLN A 55 -15.47 -37.36 -10.07
CA GLN A 55 -15.87 -36.80 -8.78
C GLN A 55 -16.55 -35.43 -8.95
N LEU A 56 -16.07 -34.62 -9.90
CA LEU A 56 -16.67 -33.32 -10.22
C LEU A 56 -18.11 -33.49 -10.71
N LEU A 57 -18.36 -34.36 -11.68
CA LEU A 57 -19.69 -34.63 -12.22
C LEU A 57 -20.66 -35.18 -11.16
N ARG A 58 -20.15 -35.96 -10.20
CA ARG A 58 -20.97 -36.56 -9.14
C ARG A 58 -21.40 -35.57 -8.06
N SER A 59 -20.55 -34.60 -7.74
CA SER A 59 -20.75 -33.69 -6.60
C SER A 59 -21.21 -32.29 -6.99
N SER A 60 -20.99 -31.87 -8.24
CA SER A 60 -21.31 -30.53 -8.71
C SER A 60 -22.79 -30.37 -9.02
N THR A 61 -23.44 -29.37 -8.39
CA THR A 61 -24.80 -28.94 -8.75
C THR A 61 -24.83 -28.36 -10.16
N LEU A 62 -23.77 -27.65 -10.57
CA LEU A 62 -23.63 -27.09 -11.91
C LEU A 62 -23.62 -28.19 -12.98
N ALA A 63 -23.06 -29.37 -12.68
CA ALA A 63 -23.11 -30.51 -13.60
C ALA A 63 -24.54 -31.07 -13.75
N GLN A 64 -25.35 -31.06 -12.69
CA GLN A 64 -26.75 -31.48 -12.76
C GLN A 64 -27.61 -30.47 -13.53
N ASP A 65 -27.37 -29.18 -13.32
CA ASP A 65 -28.07 -28.12 -14.06
C ASP A 65 -27.75 -28.18 -15.56
N GLU A 66 -26.47 -28.38 -15.91
CA GLU A 66 -26.03 -28.58 -17.30
C GLU A 66 -26.63 -29.85 -17.92
N LEU A 67 -26.70 -30.94 -17.16
CA LEU A 67 -27.31 -32.19 -17.60
C LEU A 67 -28.78 -31.98 -17.97
N VAL A 68 -29.57 -31.41 -17.07
CA VAL A 68 -30.99 -31.11 -17.31
C VAL A 68 -31.16 -30.15 -18.48
N ARG A 69 -30.26 -29.17 -18.65
CA ARG A 69 -30.32 -28.24 -19.78
C ARG A 69 -30.04 -28.91 -21.12
N LEU A 70 -29.15 -29.90 -21.15
CA LEU A 70 -28.80 -30.64 -22.37
C LEU A 70 -29.83 -31.71 -22.72
N THR A 71 -30.42 -32.38 -21.72
CA THR A 71 -31.40 -33.44 -21.95
C THR A 71 -32.84 -32.99 -21.88
N LEU A 72 -33.11 -31.75 -21.42
CA LEU A 72 -34.44 -31.24 -21.10
C LEU A 72 -35.22 -32.14 -20.11
N GLY A 73 -34.49 -32.93 -19.31
CA GLY A 73 -35.07 -33.91 -18.40
C GLY A 73 -35.46 -35.25 -19.06
N ASP A 74 -35.12 -35.47 -20.34
CA ASP A 74 -35.36 -36.73 -21.04
C ASP A 74 -34.21 -37.73 -20.85
N ASP A 75 -34.55 -38.89 -20.30
CA ASP A 75 -33.63 -39.99 -20.06
C ASP A 75 -33.11 -40.60 -21.36
N GLU A 76 -33.87 -40.57 -22.45
CA GLU A 76 -33.45 -41.15 -23.74
C GLU A 76 -32.39 -40.30 -24.44
N ALA A 77 -32.42 -38.98 -24.20
CA ALA A 77 -31.41 -38.04 -24.71
C ALA A 77 -30.04 -38.16 -23.99
N LEU A 78 -29.97 -38.94 -22.91
CA LEU A 78 -28.73 -39.18 -22.19
C LEU A 78 -27.84 -40.20 -22.92
N THR A 79 -26.75 -39.71 -23.51
CA THR A 79 -25.71 -40.50 -24.16
C THR A 79 -24.32 -40.18 -23.59
N SER A 80 -23.33 -41.01 -23.90
CA SER A 80 -21.93 -40.76 -23.52
C SER A 80 -21.39 -39.43 -24.07
N GLU A 81 -21.89 -38.98 -25.22
CA GLU A 81 -21.56 -37.67 -25.79
C GLU A 81 -22.14 -36.53 -24.93
N THR A 82 -23.39 -36.66 -24.48
CA THR A 82 -24.05 -35.70 -23.59
C THR A 82 -23.26 -35.52 -22.28
N VAL A 83 -22.75 -36.63 -21.71
CA VAL A 83 -21.94 -36.60 -20.48
C VAL A 83 -20.60 -35.88 -20.71
N THR A 84 -19.94 -36.15 -21.82
CA THR A 84 -18.67 -35.49 -22.18
C THR A 84 -18.87 -34.00 -22.46
N GLU A 85 -19.98 -33.64 -23.10
CA GLU A 85 -20.36 -32.25 -23.33
C GLU A 85 -20.67 -31.50 -22.03
N THR A 86 -21.38 -32.16 -21.11
CA THR A 86 -21.65 -31.64 -19.77
C THR A 86 -20.33 -31.33 -19.06
N LEU A 87 -19.39 -32.29 -19.03
CA LEU A 87 -18.08 -32.11 -18.42
C LEU A 87 -17.30 -30.93 -19.04
N ARG A 88 -17.34 -30.81 -20.38
CA ARG A 88 -16.68 -29.73 -21.11
C ARG A 88 -17.22 -28.36 -20.69
N ARG A 89 -18.55 -28.22 -20.58
CA ARG A 89 -19.21 -26.97 -20.19
C ARG A 89 -18.91 -26.60 -18.73
N VAL A 90 -19.08 -27.55 -17.82
CA VAL A 90 -18.78 -27.37 -16.39
C VAL A 90 -17.32 -26.93 -16.20
N THR A 91 -16.38 -27.63 -16.83
CA THR A 91 -14.96 -27.29 -16.73
C THR A 91 -14.64 -25.95 -17.37
N GLY A 92 -15.29 -25.60 -18.47
CA GLY A 92 -15.14 -24.31 -19.14
C GLY A 92 -15.61 -23.15 -18.27
N GLU A 93 -16.78 -23.27 -17.64
CA GLU A 93 -17.31 -22.26 -16.73
C GLU A 93 -16.44 -22.09 -15.49
N LEU A 94 -16.04 -23.19 -14.84
CA LEU A 94 -15.14 -23.14 -13.70
C LEU A 94 -13.81 -22.46 -14.05
N LYS A 95 -13.20 -22.82 -15.19
CA LYS A 95 -11.97 -22.16 -15.65
C LYS A 95 -12.19 -20.68 -15.92
N LYS A 96 -13.32 -20.29 -16.50
CA LYS A 96 -13.65 -18.90 -16.80
C LYS A 96 -13.82 -18.09 -15.51
N GLU A 97 -14.53 -18.64 -14.53
CA GLU A 97 -14.71 -18.00 -13.22
C GLU A 97 -13.35 -17.82 -12.52
N GLU A 98 -12.54 -18.88 -12.45
CA GLU A 98 -11.20 -18.81 -11.85
C GLU A 98 -10.30 -17.79 -12.56
N LEU A 99 -10.28 -17.79 -13.90
CA LEU A 99 -9.52 -16.80 -14.67
C LEU A 99 -9.99 -15.37 -14.39
N SER A 100 -11.31 -15.15 -14.28
CA SER A 100 -11.86 -13.84 -13.97
C SER A 100 -11.49 -13.36 -12.57
N ARG A 101 -11.45 -14.27 -11.58
CA ARG A 101 -11.01 -13.98 -10.22
C ARG A 101 -9.52 -13.65 -10.17
N LEU A 102 -8.70 -14.44 -10.87
CA LEU A 102 -7.27 -14.20 -10.98
C LEU A 102 -6.95 -12.86 -11.65
N ASP A 103 -7.69 -12.48 -12.70
CA ASP A 103 -7.50 -11.18 -13.36
C ASP A 103 -7.97 -10.01 -12.46
N ALA A 104 -9.08 -10.19 -11.74
CA ALA A 104 -9.54 -9.22 -10.74
C ALA A 104 -8.53 -9.04 -9.60
N GLU A 105 -7.91 -10.13 -9.13
CA GLU A 105 -6.87 -10.06 -8.11
C GLU A 105 -5.59 -9.41 -8.65
N ALA A 106 -5.17 -9.76 -9.86
CA ALA A 106 -3.99 -9.18 -10.50
C ALA A 106 -4.15 -7.68 -10.75
N THR A 107 -5.33 -7.23 -11.18
CA THR A 107 -5.65 -5.81 -11.36
C THR A 107 -5.68 -5.07 -10.02
N ALA A 108 -6.36 -5.61 -9.01
CA ALA A 108 -6.35 -5.04 -7.65
C ALA A 108 -4.95 -4.95 -7.05
N HIS A 109 -4.11 -5.98 -7.26
CA HIS A 109 -2.74 -6.00 -6.81
C HIS A 109 -1.89 -4.93 -7.50
N ARG A 110 -2.03 -4.77 -8.83
CA ARG A 110 -1.35 -3.70 -9.58
C ARG A 110 -1.75 -2.32 -9.11
N THR A 111 -3.04 -2.07 -8.87
CA THR A 111 -3.53 -0.79 -8.36
C THR A 111 -2.95 -0.52 -6.97
N THR A 112 -2.98 -1.51 -6.07
CA THR A 112 -2.41 -1.38 -4.72
C THR A 112 -0.91 -1.09 -4.77
N GLN A 113 -0.17 -1.74 -5.67
CA GLN A 113 1.26 -1.47 -5.86
C GLN A 113 1.53 -0.07 -6.40
N GLN A 114 0.70 0.41 -7.34
CA GLN A 114 0.81 1.77 -7.88
C GLN A 114 0.52 2.82 -6.81
N GLU A 115 -0.52 2.63 -5.99
CA GLU A 115 -0.84 3.50 -4.87
C GLU A 115 0.27 3.52 -3.82
N LEU A 116 0.81 2.35 -3.48
CA LEU A 116 1.93 2.23 -2.56
C LEU A 116 3.18 2.96 -3.09
N GLN A 117 3.46 2.82 -4.38
CA GLN A 117 4.59 3.50 -5.02
C GLN A 117 4.38 5.01 -5.07
N ALA A 118 3.19 5.48 -5.44
CA ALA A 118 2.86 6.91 -5.45
C ALA A 118 2.95 7.52 -4.04
N ALA A 119 2.49 6.80 -3.01
CA ALA A 119 2.62 7.22 -1.62
C ALA A 119 4.09 7.29 -1.15
N ARG A 120 4.93 6.35 -1.60
CA ARG A 120 6.39 6.37 -1.32
C ARG A 120 7.06 7.54 -2.02
N ASP A 121 6.74 7.79 -3.29
CA ASP A 121 7.31 8.88 -4.07
C ASP A 121 6.92 10.24 -3.48
N GLU A 122 5.67 10.41 -3.04
CA GLU A 122 5.23 11.64 -2.37
C GLU A 122 5.97 11.85 -1.04
N ARG A 123 6.14 10.78 -0.24
CA ARG A 123 6.95 10.84 0.99
C ARG A 123 8.39 11.24 0.70
N ALA A 124 9.01 10.67 -0.33
CA ALA A 124 10.37 11.00 -0.73
C ALA A 124 10.49 12.47 -1.16
N ARG A 125 9.54 12.98 -1.95
CA ARG A 125 9.49 14.40 -2.37
C ARG A 125 9.32 15.35 -1.20
N ILE A 126 8.50 15.01 -0.20
CA ILE A 126 8.35 15.82 1.01
C ILE A 126 9.66 15.85 1.78
N GLN A 127 10.30 14.69 1.97
CA GLN A 127 11.60 14.59 2.65
C GLN A 127 12.69 15.40 1.95
N GLU A 128 12.77 15.32 0.62
CA GLU A 128 13.74 16.06 -0.17
C GLU A 128 13.51 17.58 -0.05
N ARG A 129 12.25 18.04 -0.13
CA ARG A 129 11.91 19.46 0.07
C ARG A 129 12.29 19.95 1.45
N LEU A 130 12.06 19.15 2.49
CA LEU A 130 12.43 19.49 3.87
C LEU A 130 13.95 19.54 4.05
N TYR A 131 14.67 18.57 3.48
CA TYR A 131 16.13 18.51 3.51
C TYR A 131 16.76 19.77 2.91
N TRP A 132 16.36 20.16 1.69
CA TRP A 132 16.89 21.35 1.03
C TRP A 132 16.59 22.64 1.78
N ARG A 133 15.39 22.76 2.39
CA ARG A 133 15.05 23.90 3.25
C ARG A 133 15.96 23.96 4.47
N CYS A 134 16.16 22.84 5.18
CA CYS A 134 17.04 22.78 6.35
C CYS A 134 18.49 23.16 5.99
N VAL A 135 19.00 22.66 4.87
CA VAL A 135 20.35 22.99 4.39
C VAL A 135 20.47 24.49 4.08
N HIS A 136 19.48 25.08 3.43
CA HIS A 136 19.49 26.51 3.09
C HIS A 136 19.48 27.39 4.36
N TYR A 137 18.60 27.09 5.32
CA TYR A 137 18.55 27.81 6.60
C TYR A 137 19.83 27.63 7.42
N ALA A 138 20.40 26.42 7.45
CA ALA A 138 21.66 26.17 8.13
C ALA A 138 22.80 27.00 7.53
N LYS A 139 22.86 27.11 6.20
CA LYS A 139 23.87 27.93 5.50
C LYS A 139 23.70 29.42 5.78
N LEU A 140 22.46 29.93 5.76
CA LEU A 140 22.15 31.32 6.12
C LEU A 140 22.55 31.63 7.56
N GLY A 141 22.13 30.79 8.52
CA GLY A 141 22.46 30.97 9.93
C GLY A 141 23.97 30.98 10.17
N ALA A 142 24.69 30.04 9.56
CA ALA A 142 26.13 29.96 9.69
C ALA A 142 26.86 31.15 9.04
N TRP A 143 26.32 31.71 7.95
CA TRP A 143 26.84 32.93 7.32
C TRP A 143 26.61 34.16 8.21
N VAL A 144 25.41 34.34 8.75
CA VAL A 144 25.07 35.45 9.66
C VAL A 144 25.96 35.45 10.90
N VAL A 145 26.18 34.29 11.52
CA VAL A 145 27.06 34.15 12.68
C VAL A 145 28.50 34.51 12.32
N SER A 146 29.00 34.04 11.16
CA SER A 146 30.35 34.38 10.69
C SER A 146 30.52 35.89 10.50
N VAL A 147 29.56 36.56 9.85
CA VAL A 147 29.56 38.01 9.65
C VAL A 147 29.52 38.75 10.99
N ALA A 148 28.68 38.30 11.94
CA ALA A 148 28.60 38.90 13.27
C ALA A 148 29.93 38.81 14.04
N VAL A 149 30.62 37.67 13.97
CA VAL A 149 31.95 37.49 14.60
C VAL A 149 32.97 38.42 13.95
N VAL A 150 33.01 38.52 12.62
CA VAL A 150 33.94 39.42 11.91
C VAL A 150 33.66 40.89 12.26
N LEU A 151 32.39 41.31 12.30
CA LEU A 151 32.02 42.68 12.71
C LEU A 151 32.49 42.98 14.13
N LEU A 152 32.35 42.03 15.05
CA LEU A 152 32.80 42.18 16.44
C LEU A 152 34.33 42.33 16.53
N LEU A 153 35.08 41.54 15.76
CA LEU A 153 36.54 41.65 15.68
C LEU A 153 36.98 43.00 15.12
N VAL A 154 36.36 43.46 14.02
CA VAL A 154 36.67 44.75 13.39
C VAL A 154 36.33 45.90 14.34
N ALA A 155 35.17 45.86 15.00
CA ALA A 155 34.79 46.87 15.99
C ALA A 155 35.80 46.95 17.15
N GLY A 156 36.27 45.80 17.65
CA GLY A 156 37.33 45.74 18.66
C GLY A 156 38.64 46.35 18.18
N LEU A 157 39.01 46.12 16.92
CA LEU A 157 40.25 46.63 16.32
C LEU A 157 40.18 48.16 16.08
N VAL A 158 39.05 48.67 15.59
CA VAL A 158 38.80 50.12 15.43
C VAL A 158 38.79 50.83 16.78
N ALA A 159 38.14 50.26 17.79
CA ALA A 159 38.13 50.79 19.14
C ALA A 159 39.54 50.82 19.77
N GLY A 160 40.36 49.79 19.48
CA GLY A 160 41.75 49.70 19.95
C GLY A 160 42.72 50.68 19.29
N ILE A 161 42.55 50.98 18.00
CA ILE A 161 43.46 51.86 17.24
C ILE A 161 43.06 53.33 17.34
N GLY A 162 41.75 53.63 17.44
CA GLY A 162 41.22 54.96 17.10
C GLY A 162 40.86 55.89 18.25
N LEU A 163 40.75 55.42 19.49
CA LEU A 163 40.26 56.27 20.59
C LEU A 163 41.17 56.15 21.81
N ARG A 164 42.06 57.15 21.95
CA ARG A 164 42.65 57.52 23.24
C ARG A 164 41.49 57.93 24.15
N ALA A 165 40.93 56.96 24.87
CA ALA A 165 39.72 57.10 25.67
C ALA A 165 39.87 58.28 26.64
N ARG A 166 39.11 59.35 26.41
CA ARG A 166 39.08 60.54 27.27
C ARG A 166 38.36 60.30 28.60
N SER A 167 37.76 59.12 28.81
CA SER A 167 37.06 58.79 30.06
C SER A 167 37.42 57.38 30.57
N GLY A 168 37.66 57.27 31.87
CA GLY A 168 38.31 56.11 32.51
C GLY A 168 37.55 54.78 32.40
N TRP A 169 36.23 54.78 32.29
CA TRP A 169 35.44 53.55 32.16
C TRP A 169 35.54 52.89 30.77
N TRP A 170 35.72 53.68 29.70
CA TRP A 170 35.97 53.14 28.35
C TRP A 170 37.33 52.43 28.26
N SER A 171 38.30 52.81 29.08
CA SER A 171 39.59 52.13 29.15
C SER A 171 39.46 50.71 29.70
N TRP A 172 38.61 50.49 30.71
CA TRP A 172 38.31 49.15 31.22
C TRP A 172 37.58 48.29 30.18
N ILE A 173 36.63 48.87 29.44
CA ILE A 173 35.95 48.17 28.34
C ILE A 173 36.95 47.79 27.24
N LEU A 174 37.90 48.67 26.91
CA LEU A 174 38.95 48.39 25.93
C LEU A 174 39.93 47.31 26.39
N ILE A 175 40.34 47.30 27.66
CA ILE A 175 41.22 46.28 28.24
C ILE A 175 40.51 44.92 28.30
N CYS A 176 39.25 44.89 28.74
CA CYS A 176 38.45 43.67 28.70
C CYS A 176 38.22 43.19 27.26
N GLY A 177 38.00 44.10 26.31
CA GLY A 177 37.82 43.78 24.89
C GLY A 177 39.09 43.23 24.24
N THR A 178 40.25 43.84 24.48
CA THR A 178 41.54 43.32 24.00
C THR A 178 41.94 42.03 24.69
N GLY A 179 41.64 41.89 25.99
CA GLY A 179 41.79 40.62 26.72
C GLY A 179 40.93 39.50 26.12
N ALA A 180 39.66 39.79 25.81
CA ALA A 180 38.77 38.85 25.14
C ALA A 180 39.25 38.48 23.72
N LEU A 181 39.82 39.45 22.98
CA LEU A 181 40.43 39.18 21.68
C LEU A 181 41.66 38.28 21.79
N LEU A 182 42.57 38.54 22.73
CA LEU A 182 43.75 37.71 22.96
C LEU A 182 43.38 36.30 23.41
N VAL A 183 42.44 36.18 24.35
CA VAL A 183 41.90 34.89 24.78
C VAL A 183 41.22 34.18 23.60
N GLY A 184 40.44 34.87 22.79
CA GLY A 184 39.85 34.33 21.56
C GLY A 184 40.88 33.87 20.53
N THR A 185 41.99 34.60 20.40
CA THR A 185 43.10 34.25 19.49
C THR A 185 43.88 33.03 19.99
N ILE A 186 44.10 32.93 21.31
CA ILE A 186 44.75 31.79 21.96
C ILE A 186 43.83 30.56 21.89
N LEU A 187 42.52 30.69 22.13
CA LEU A 187 41.56 29.61 21.94
C LEU A 187 41.48 29.16 20.48
N ASN A 188 41.50 30.09 19.52
CA ASN A 188 41.57 29.78 18.09
C ASN A 188 42.85 28.99 17.74
N LEU A 189 43.98 29.34 18.35
CA LEU A 189 45.26 28.65 18.19
C LEU A 189 45.30 27.27 18.85
N VAL A 190 44.78 27.13 20.07
CA VAL A 190 44.81 25.89 20.88
C VAL A 190 43.79 24.86 20.37
N PHE A 191 42.63 25.30 19.89
CA PHE A 191 41.60 24.40 19.36
C PHE A 191 41.66 24.22 17.84
N GLY A 192 42.62 24.86 17.15
CA GLY A 192 42.72 24.82 15.68
C GLY A 192 41.43 25.26 14.98
N ALA A 193 40.62 26.07 15.67
CA ALA A 193 39.28 26.42 15.26
C ALA A 193 39.33 27.63 14.33
N THR A 194 39.91 27.43 13.15
CA THR A 194 39.71 28.34 12.01
C THR A 194 38.23 28.75 11.97
N VAL A 195 37.91 30.00 11.62
CA VAL A 195 36.51 30.44 11.47
C VAL A 195 35.74 29.47 10.55
N ALA A 196 36.43 28.84 9.60
CA ALA A 196 35.93 27.73 8.78
C ALA A 196 35.58 26.46 9.59
N GLY A 197 36.41 26.05 10.56
CA GLY A 197 36.16 24.94 11.47
C GLY A 197 35.01 25.20 12.45
N LEU A 198 34.91 26.40 13.03
CA LEU A 198 33.77 26.78 13.87
C LEU A 198 32.47 26.82 13.05
N HIS A 199 32.51 27.40 11.85
CA HIS A 199 31.39 27.40 10.91
C HIS A 199 30.98 25.97 10.52
N GLY A 200 31.94 25.09 10.26
CA GLY A 200 31.69 23.68 9.96
C GLY A 200 31.06 22.91 11.12
N TRP A 201 31.57 23.09 12.34
CA TRP A 201 31.03 22.46 13.55
C TRP A 201 29.61 22.94 13.84
N MET A 202 29.38 24.25 13.76
CA MET A 202 28.07 24.85 14.02
C MET A 202 27.06 24.47 12.93
N ARG A 203 27.48 24.39 11.66
CA ARG A 203 26.66 23.88 10.55
C ARG A 203 26.22 22.45 10.80
N ASN A 204 27.13 21.56 11.19
CA ASN A 204 26.79 20.16 11.48
C ASN A 204 25.84 20.05 12.69
N ARG A 205 26.08 20.81 13.76
CA ARG A 205 25.20 20.77 14.94
C ARG A 205 23.80 21.32 14.66
N LEU A 206 23.70 22.44 13.95
CA LEU A 206 22.42 23.02 13.54
C LEU A 206 21.68 22.09 12.59
N GLN A 207 22.37 21.46 11.64
CA GLN A 207 21.77 20.51 10.71
C GLN A 207 21.20 19.29 11.44
N VAL A 208 21.96 18.68 12.36
CA VAL A 208 21.47 17.54 13.15
C VAL A 208 20.30 17.95 14.05
N TRP A 209 20.35 19.14 14.66
CA TRP A 209 19.29 19.62 15.53
C TRP A 209 18.00 19.95 14.76
N LEU A 210 18.09 20.65 13.62
CA LEU A 210 16.93 20.95 12.77
C LEU A 210 16.31 19.68 12.18
N VAL A 211 17.13 18.75 11.69
CA VAL A 211 16.66 17.47 11.16
C VAL A 211 15.95 16.66 12.24
N ARG A 212 16.48 16.60 13.47
CA ARG A 212 15.79 15.94 14.59
C ARG A 212 14.47 16.62 14.94
N ARG A 213 14.42 17.95 14.96
CA ARG A 213 13.20 18.70 15.29
C ARG A 213 12.11 18.50 14.24
N GLU A 214 12.46 18.60 12.96
CA GLU A 214 11.52 18.40 11.85
C GLU A 214 11.08 16.93 11.73
N ALA A 215 11.96 15.96 12.00
CA ALA A 215 11.62 14.54 12.05
C ALA A 215 10.61 14.21 13.17
N VAL A 216 10.78 14.84 14.35
CA VAL A 216 9.82 14.73 15.46
C VAL A 216 8.48 15.38 15.10
N ALA A 217 8.48 16.55 14.45
CA ALA A 217 7.26 17.22 14.02
C ALA A 217 6.52 16.47 12.90
N ALA A 218 7.25 15.77 12.03
CA ALA A 218 6.69 14.96 10.94
C ALA A 218 6.30 13.53 11.37
N GLY A 219 6.61 13.11 12.61
CA GLY A 219 6.35 11.75 13.10
C GLY A 219 7.16 10.66 12.38
N ILE A 220 8.31 10.99 11.81
CA ILE A 220 9.17 10.07 11.06
C ILE A 220 10.37 9.70 11.95
N GLU A 221 10.45 8.45 12.42
CA GLU A 221 11.64 7.94 13.08
C GLU A 221 12.79 7.83 12.06
N LEU A 222 13.74 8.75 12.12
CA LEU A 222 15.00 8.63 11.39
C LEU A 222 15.83 7.51 12.00
N LYS A 223 15.73 6.30 11.44
CA LYS A 223 16.65 5.19 11.70
C LYS A 223 18.05 5.59 11.24
N GLY A 224 18.91 5.94 12.20
CA GLY A 224 20.34 6.13 11.98
C GLY A 224 20.80 7.56 12.18
N THR A 225 21.26 7.87 13.38
CA THR A 225 22.40 8.74 13.70
C THR A 225 22.54 8.76 15.22
N ALA A 226 23.15 7.70 15.73
CA ALA A 226 23.93 7.74 16.97
C ALA A 226 25.38 8.08 16.58
#